data_AF-A0A7C3VVM3-F1
#
_entry.id   AF-A0A7C3VVM3-F1
#
_cell.length_a   1.000
_cell.length_b   1.000
_cell.length_c   1.000
_cell.angle_alpha   90.00
_cell.angle_beta   90.00
_cell.angle_gamma   90.00
#
_symmetry.space_group_name_H-M   'P 1'
#
loop_
_entity.id
_entity.type
_entity.pdbx_description
1 polymer ?
#
loop_
_entity_poly.entity_id
_entity_poly.type
_entity_poly.pdbx_seq_one_letter_code
_entity_poly.pdbx_strand_id
1 'polypeptide(L)'
;LDSYIEPGVYLDALISRRLLESIFFPYSPLHDGAVIVSNGRIVAAACFLPLSLNPELSRDFGTRHRAAIGITEETDAVAIVVSEERGTISLAHEGRIEKDLDSVALRRRLGEILEVKR
;
A
#
# COMPACT_ATOMS: atom_id res chain seq x y z
N LEU A 1 10.92 2.22 -7.46
CA LEU A 1 10.01 3.03 -6.61
C LEU A 1 10.38 4.50 -6.57
N ASP A 2 11.63 4.89 -6.84
CA ASP A 2 12.11 6.28 -6.76
C ASP A 2 11.26 7.28 -7.56
N SER A 3 10.81 6.91 -8.77
CA SER A 3 9.90 7.71 -9.60
C SER A 3 8.54 8.03 -8.94
N TYR A 4 8.12 7.22 -7.97
CA TYR A 4 6.88 7.40 -7.20
C TYR A 4 7.12 8.09 -5.85
N ILE A 5 8.38 8.17 -5.42
CA ILE A 5 8.78 8.89 -4.21
C ILE A 5 8.90 10.39 -4.48
N GLU A 6 9.52 10.78 -5.60
CA GLU A 6 9.75 12.18 -5.98
C GLU A 6 8.50 13.09 -5.96
N PRO A 7 7.31 12.67 -6.46
CA PRO A 7 6.11 13.51 -6.41
C PRO A 7 5.44 13.55 -5.02
N GLY A 8 5.84 12.68 -4.09
CA GLY A 8 5.29 12.64 -2.73
C GLY A 8 5.96 13.61 -1.77
N VAL A 9 5.56 13.54 -0.49
CA VAL A 9 6.23 14.26 0.60
C VAL A 9 7.26 13.35 1.24
N TYR A 10 8.54 13.69 1.07
CA TYR A 10 9.64 12.98 1.70
C TYR A 10 9.59 13.13 3.24
N LEU A 11 9.73 12.01 3.96
CA LEU A 11 9.62 11.96 5.42
C LEU A 11 10.88 11.41 6.11
N ASP A 12 11.52 10.40 5.52
CA ASP A 12 12.63 9.64 6.13
C ASP A 12 12.41 9.31 7.62
N ALA A 13 11.29 8.65 7.91
CA ALA A 13 10.84 8.42 9.29
C ALA A 13 10.94 6.95 9.70
N LEU A 14 11.09 6.70 11.00
CA LEU A 14 10.94 5.36 11.56
C LEU A 14 9.48 4.90 11.45
N ILE A 15 9.27 3.64 11.08
CA ILE A 15 7.93 3.06 11.03
C ILE A 15 7.39 2.95 12.46
N SER A 16 6.21 3.52 12.69
CA SER A 16 5.47 3.30 13.93
C SER A 16 3.98 3.34 13.66
N ARG A 17 3.21 2.61 14.48
CA ARG A 17 1.75 2.60 14.41
C ARG A 17 1.16 4.02 14.45
N ARG A 18 1.59 4.83 15.43
CA ARG A 18 1.06 6.20 15.61
C ARG A 18 1.36 7.10 14.41
N LEU A 19 2.52 6.94 13.79
CA LEU A 19 2.87 7.71 12.60
C LEU A 19 1.99 7.33 11.41
N LEU A 20 1.79 6.03 11.17
CA LEU A 20 0.89 5.57 10.11
C LEU A 20 -0.56 6.02 10.33
N GLU A 21 -1.07 5.91 11.56
CA GLU A 21 -2.39 6.42 11.94
C GLU A 21 -2.50 7.94 11.72
N SER A 22 -1.44 8.70 12.02
CA SER A 22 -1.43 10.17 11.82
C SER A 22 -1.36 10.56 10.34
N ILE A 23 -0.60 9.81 9.53
CA ILE A 23 -0.52 10.06 8.08
C ILE A 23 -1.88 9.83 7.43
N PHE A 24 -2.51 8.68 7.69
CA PHE A 24 -3.80 8.31 7.09
C PHE A 24 -5.03 8.91 7.80
N PHE A 25 -4.84 9.81 8.77
CA PHE A 25 -5.95 10.50 9.38
C PHE A 25 -6.68 11.35 8.32
N PRO A 26 -8.01 11.25 8.12
CA PRO A 26 -8.70 11.84 6.96
C PRO A 26 -8.51 13.35 6.74
N TYR A 27 -8.15 14.11 7.77
CA TYR A 27 -7.90 15.55 7.67
C TYR A 27 -6.42 15.92 7.60
N SER A 28 -5.52 14.93 7.64
CA SER A 28 -4.08 15.14 7.51
C SER A 28 -3.74 15.54 6.08
N PRO A 29 -2.89 16.54 5.82
CA PRO A 29 -2.42 16.86 4.47
C PRO A 29 -1.72 15.68 3.75
N LEU A 30 -1.29 14.66 4.49
CA LEU A 30 -0.54 13.51 3.97
C LEU A 30 -1.43 12.28 3.66
N HIS A 31 -2.73 12.34 3.95
CA HIS A 31 -3.60 11.16 3.90
C HIS A 31 -3.94 10.70 2.47
N ASP A 32 -3.89 11.62 1.51
CA ASP A 32 -4.27 11.34 0.13
C ASP A 32 -3.06 10.82 -0.65
N GLY A 33 -3.13 9.55 -1.05
CA GLY A 33 -2.05 8.83 -1.71
C GLY A 33 -1.48 7.68 -0.88
N ALA A 34 -0.30 7.21 -1.28
CA ALA A 34 0.36 6.06 -0.69
C ALA A 34 1.50 6.47 0.25
N VAL A 35 1.76 5.60 1.23
CA VAL A 35 2.99 5.62 2.02
C VAL A 35 3.95 4.61 1.43
N ILE A 36 5.16 5.04 1.10
CA ILE A 36 6.22 4.16 0.58
C ILE A 36 7.17 3.82 1.73
N VAL A 37 7.32 2.51 1.96
CA VAL A 37 8.23 1.95 2.96
C VAL A 37 9.39 1.27 2.24
N SER A 38 10.61 1.59 2.62
CA SER A 38 11.82 0.92 2.12
C SER A 38 12.87 0.86 3.22
N ASN A 39 13.61 -0.23 3.28
CA ASN A 39 14.71 -0.45 4.25
C ASN A 39 14.28 -0.18 5.71
N GLY A 40 13.07 -0.57 6.08
CA GLY A 40 12.54 -0.38 7.44
C GLY A 40 12.18 1.06 7.81
N ARG A 41 12.09 1.96 6.82
CA ARG A 41 11.75 3.38 6.99
C ARG A 41 10.59 3.79 6.10
N ILE A 42 9.80 4.74 6.57
CA ILE A 42 8.85 5.47 5.73
C ILE A 42 9.65 6.49 4.95
N VAL A 43 9.80 6.27 3.64
CA VAL A 43 10.56 7.17 2.77
C VAL A 43 9.75 8.40 2.43
N ALA A 44 8.49 8.20 2.02
CA ALA A 44 7.57 9.26 1.64
C ALA A 44 6.10 8.89 1.93
N ALA A 45 5.26 9.92 1.98
CA ALA A 45 3.80 9.82 2.07
C ALA A 45 3.15 10.68 0.97
N ALA A 46 1.83 10.58 0.83
CA ALA A 46 1.07 11.25 -0.23
C ALA A 46 1.60 10.94 -1.65
N CYS A 47 2.16 9.75 -1.85
CA CYS A 47 2.71 9.33 -3.14
C CYS A 47 1.58 8.93 -4.09
N PHE A 48 1.59 9.48 -5.31
CA PHE A 48 0.69 9.05 -6.37
C PHE A 48 1.24 7.80 -7.04
N LEU A 49 0.41 6.77 -7.12
CA LEU A 49 0.75 5.48 -7.72
C LEU A 49 0.02 5.29 -9.06
N PRO A 50 0.57 4.50 -9.99
CA PRO A 50 -0.10 4.16 -11.23
C PRO A 50 -1.35 3.32 -10.92
N LEU A 51 -2.44 3.57 -11.66
CA LEU A 51 -3.67 2.79 -11.52
C LEU A 51 -3.67 1.67 -12.56
N SER A 52 -3.96 0.45 -12.13
CA SER A 52 -4.16 -0.65 -13.07
C SER A 52 -5.35 -0.34 -13.98
N LEU A 53 -5.11 -0.50 -15.28
CA LEU A 53 -6.10 -0.34 -16.35
C LEU A 53 -6.73 -1.67 -16.76
N ASN A 54 -6.44 -2.76 -16.02
CA ASN A 54 -6.96 -4.08 -16.34
C ASN A 54 -8.50 -4.10 -16.25
N PRO A 55 -9.22 -4.34 -17.38
CA PRO A 55 -10.67 -4.32 -17.42
C PRO A 55 -11.33 -5.49 -16.67
N GLU A 56 -10.58 -6.56 -16.39
CA GLU A 56 -11.06 -7.74 -15.67
C GLU A 56 -11.12 -7.51 -14.14
N LEU A 57 -10.61 -6.37 -13.66
CA LEU A 57 -10.68 -6.03 -12.25
C LEU A 57 -12.12 -5.79 -11.79
N SER A 58 -12.43 -6.26 -10.58
CA SER A 58 -13.76 -6.08 -9.98
C SER A 58 -14.19 -4.61 -10.02
N ARG A 59 -15.47 -4.38 -10.37
CA ARG A 59 -16.07 -3.04 -10.33
C ARG A 59 -16.12 -2.46 -8.92
N ASP A 60 -16.07 -3.31 -7.90
CA ASP A 60 -16.04 -2.91 -6.49
C ASP A 60 -14.69 -2.31 -6.07
N PHE A 61 -13.65 -2.39 -6.91
CA PHE A 61 -12.35 -1.82 -6.61
C PHE A 61 -12.34 -0.31 -6.83
N GLY A 62 -12.32 0.40 -5.70
CA GLY A 62 -12.01 1.83 -5.64
C GLY A 62 -10.56 2.14 -6.04
N THR A 63 -10.23 3.44 -6.06
CA THR A 63 -8.94 3.96 -6.52
C THR A 63 -7.74 3.38 -5.78
N ARG A 64 -7.81 3.22 -4.44
CA ARG A 64 -6.73 2.61 -3.64
C ARG A 64 -6.38 1.18 -4.06
N HIS A 65 -7.40 0.38 -4.40
CA HIS A 65 -7.17 -1.00 -4.86
C HIS A 65 -6.51 -1.01 -6.24
N ARG A 66 -6.97 -0.15 -7.16
CA ARG A 66 -6.38 -0.03 -8.50
C ARG A 66 -4.94 0.50 -8.45
N ALA A 67 -4.67 1.44 -7.56
CA ALA A 67 -3.32 1.94 -7.29
C ALA A 67 -2.39 0.85 -6.76
N ALA A 68 -2.88 0.07 -5.79
CA ALA A 68 -2.13 -1.05 -5.23
C ALA A 68 -1.84 -2.13 -6.27
N ILE A 69 -2.80 -2.45 -7.14
CA ILE A 69 -2.56 -3.41 -8.22
C ILE A 69 -1.56 -2.83 -9.22
N GLY A 70 -1.78 -1.61 -9.70
CA GLY A 70 -0.95 -0.96 -10.71
C GLY A 70 0.52 -0.86 -10.31
N ILE A 71 0.80 -0.45 -9.06
CA ILE A 71 2.20 -0.39 -8.61
C ILE A 71 2.86 -1.78 -8.59
N THR A 72 2.11 -2.83 -8.26
CA THR A 72 2.62 -4.22 -8.24
C THR A 72 2.62 -4.90 -9.60
N GLU A 73 2.03 -4.30 -10.64
CA GLU A 73 2.19 -4.73 -12.03
C GLU A 73 3.53 -4.26 -12.60
N GLU A 74 4.00 -3.09 -12.16
CA GLU A 74 5.22 -2.45 -12.67
C GLU A 74 6.47 -2.69 -11.80
N THR A 75 6.29 -3.16 -10.56
CA THR A 75 7.36 -3.34 -9.58
C THR A 75 7.19 -4.62 -8.78
N ASP A 76 8.24 -5.02 -8.08
CA ASP A 76 8.25 -6.11 -7.09
C ASP A 76 7.69 -5.68 -5.72
N ALA A 77 7.07 -4.50 -5.63
CA ALA A 77 6.51 -4.02 -4.39
C ALA A 77 5.36 -4.92 -3.90
N VAL A 78 5.15 -4.90 -2.59
CA VAL A 78 3.95 -5.44 -1.95
C VAL A 78 3.13 -4.28 -1.45
N ALA A 79 1.85 -4.23 -1.82
CA ALA A 79 0.95 -3.15 -1.42
C ALA A 79 -0.14 -3.67 -0.48
N ILE A 80 -0.35 -2.98 0.63
CA ILE A 80 -1.42 -3.27 1.59
C ILE A 80 -2.47 -2.18 1.46
N VAL A 81 -3.75 -2.56 1.37
CA VAL A 81 -4.88 -1.64 1.25
C VAL A 81 -5.87 -1.92 2.36
N VAL A 82 -6.34 -0.85 3.00
CA VAL A 82 -7.50 -0.90 3.88
C VAL A 82 -8.65 -0.19 3.18
N SER A 83 -9.77 -0.89 3.00
CA SER A 83 -10.98 -0.31 2.42
C SER A 83 -11.56 0.73 3.37
N GLU A 84 -11.73 1.96 2.90
CA GLU A 84 -12.38 3.02 3.69
C GLU A 84 -13.86 2.74 3.93
N GLU A 85 -14.52 2.06 3.00
CA GLU A 85 -15.95 1.73 3.11
C GLU A 85 -16.21 0.56 4.06
N ARG A 86 -15.34 -0.46 4.04
CA ARG A 86 -15.59 -1.76 4.68
C ARG A 86 -14.63 -2.08 5.82
N GLY A 87 -13.53 -1.34 5.95
CA GLY A 87 -12.44 -1.65 6.88
C GLY A 87 -11.69 -2.94 6.57
N THR A 88 -11.96 -3.60 5.44
CA THR A 88 -11.33 -4.86 5.07
C THR A 88 -9.92 -4.64 4.56
N ILE A 89 -9.04 -5.59 4.85
CA ILE A 89 -7.64 -5.56 4.43
C ILE A 89 -7.50 -6.35 3.13
N SER A 90 -6.78 -5.78 2.16
CA SER A 90 -6.35 -6.47 0.95
C SER A 90 -4.84 -6.37 0.79
N LEU A 91 -4.24 -7.35 0.13
CA LEU A 91 -2.82 -7.37 -0.21
C LEU A 91 -2.67 -7.56 -1.72
N ALA A 92 -1.93 -6.67 -2.36
CA ALA A 92 -1.58 -6.75 -3.76
C ALA A 92 -0.08 -7.08 -3.92
N HIS A 93 0.21 -7.99 -4.85
CA HIS A 93 1.55 -8.46 -5.19
C HIS A 93 1.52 -9.10 -6.58
N GLU A 94 2.52 -8.81 -7.43
CA GLU A 94 2.62 -9.31 -8.82
C GLU A 94 1.33 -9.09 -9.64
N GLY A 95 0.71 -7.90 -9.50
CA GLY A 95 -0.53 -7.55 -10.18
C GLY A 95 -1.78 -8.34 -9.76
N ARG A 96 -1.68 -9.16 -8.71
CA ARG A 96 -2.80 -9.90 -8.13
C ARG A 96 -3.20 -9.27 -6.80
N ILE A 97 -4.48 -9.42 -6.42
CA ILE A 97 -5.00 -8.92 -5.15
C ILE A 97 -5.71 -10.02 -4.37
N GLU A 98 -5.28 -10.21 -3.13
CA GLU A 98 -5.93 -11.05 -2.11
C GLU A 98 -6.79 -10.13 -1.25
N LYS A 99 -8.07 -10.45 -1.11
CA LYS A 99 -9.06 -9.60 -0.41
C LYS A 99 -9.45 -10.21 0.94
N ASP A 100 -10.08 -9.37 1.76
CA ASP A 100 -10.77 -9.76 2.99
C ASP A 100 -9.87 -10.55 3.95
N LEU A 101 -8.59 -10.14 4.00
CA LEU A 101 -7.61 -10.72 4.90
C LEU A 101 -7.87 -10.24 6.33
N ASP A 102 -7.71 -11.14 7.29
CA ASP A 102 -7.55 -10.76 8.68
C ASP A 102 -6.06 -10.48 9.00
N SER A 103 -5.80 -10.00 10.22
CA SER A 103 -4.43 -9.69 10.67
C SER A 103 -3.49 -10.91 10.69
N VAL A 104 -4.03 -12.11 10.91
CA VAL A 104 -3.26 -13.37 10.98
C VAL A 104 -2.85 -13.80 9.58
N ALA A 105 -3.79 -13.79 8.65
CA ALA A 105 -3.59 -14.08 7.24
C ALA A 105 -2.63 -13.07 6.61
N LEU A 106 -2.83 -11.77 6.84
CA LEU A 106 -1.93 -10.73 6.35
C LEU A 106 -0.49 -10.97 6.82
N ARG A 107 -0.29 -11.22 8.12
CA ARG A 107 1.04 -11.46 8.69
C ARG A 107 1.71 -12.68 8.07
N ARG A 108 0.95 -13.76 7.86
CA ARG A 108 1.45 -14.98 7.20
C ARG A 108 1.89 -14.67 5.76
N ARG A 109 1.03 -14.03 4.97
CA ARG A 109 1.32 -13.69 3.57
C ARG A 109 2.53 -12.76 3.42
N LEU A 110 2.63 -11.73 4.26
CA LEU A 110 3.81 -10.86 4.27
C LEU A 110 5.10 -11.62 4.63
N GLY A 111 5.03 -12.56 5.58
CA GLY A 111 6.19 -13.40 5.92
C GLY A 111 6.61 -14.34 4.80
N GLU A 112 5.65 -14.85 4.02
CA GLU A 112 5.90 -15.68 2.83
C GLU A 112 6.52 -14.86 1.69
N ILE A 113 6.03 -13.64 1.45
CA ILE A 113 6.48 -12.80 0.32
C ILE A 113 7.81 -12.11 0.61
N LEU A 114 7.98 -11.51 1.78
CA LEU A 114 9.15 -10.68 2.11
C LEU A 114 10.36 -11.48 2.60
N GLU A 115 10.33 -12.82 2.48
CA GLU A 115 11.38 -13.74 2.92
C GLU A 115 11.99 -13.37 4.28
N VAL A 116 11.15 -13.02 5.26
CA VAL A 116 11.64 -12.62 6.59
C VAL A 116 12.23 -13.87 7.25
N LYS A 117 13.54 -14.09 7.04
CA LYS A 117 14.31 -15.10 7.77
C LYS A 117 14.11 -14.84 9.25
N ARG A 118 13.49 -15.81 9.92
CA ARG A 118 13.41 -15.85 11.39
C ARG A 118 14.79 -15.90 12.00
#